data_AF-A0A2P4S3M5-F1
#
_entry.id   AF-A0A2P4S3M5-F1
#
_cell.length_a   1.000
_cell.length_b   1.000
_cell.length_c   1.000
_cell.angle_alpha   90.00
_cell.angle_beta   90.00
_cell.angle_gamma   90.00
#
_symmetry.space_group_name_H-M   'P 1'
#
loop_
_entity.id
_entity.type
_entity.pdbx_description
1 polymer ?
#
loop_
_entity_poly.entity_id
_entity_poly.type
_entity_poly.pdbx_seq_one_letter_code
_entity_poly.pdbx_strand_id
1 'polypeptide(L)' 'MGRRKSKRKPPPKKKVTGTLETQFTCPFCNHEKSCDVKM' A
#
# COMPACT_ATOMS: atom_id res chain seq x y z
N MET A 1 -20.83 -4.06 39.49
CA MET A 1 -20.55 -2.93 38.58
C MET A 1 -19.26 -3.19 37.80
N GLY A 2 -19.31 -4.02 36.76
CA GLY A 2 -18.12 -4.34 35.95
C GLY A 2 -17.80 -3.20 34.98
N ARG A 3 -16.58 -2.64 35.06
CA ARG A 3 -16.09 -1.60 34.13
C ARG A 3 -16.24 -2.10 32.69
N ARG A 4 -17.20 -1.55 31.94
CA ARG A 4 -17.32 -1.76 30.49
C ARG A 4 -15.98 -1.32 29.88
N LYS A 5 -15.20 -2.28 29.36
CA LYS A 5 -14.03 -1.98 28.53
C LYS A 5 -14.50 -1.02 27.44
N SER A 6 -13.96 0.19 27.42
CA SER A 6 -14.31 1.19 26.42
C SER A 6 -14.18 0.57 25.03
N LYS A 7 -15.05 0.94 24.09
CA LYS A 7 -14.94 0.55 22.67
C LYS A 7 -13.61 1.09 22.14
N ARG A 8 -12.54 0.29 22.32
CA ARG A 8 -11.20 0.67 21.88
C ARG A 8 -11.23 0.62 20.35
N LYS A 9 -10.86 1.73 19.71
CA LYS A 9 -10.74 1.77 18.25
C LYS A 9 -9.78 0.65 17.83
N PRO A 10 -10.08 -0.08 16.75
CA PRO A 10 -9.18 -1.10 16.24
C PRO A 10 -7.81 -0.46 15.93
N PRO A 11 -6.70 -1.21 16.08
CA PRO A 11 -5.39 -0.70 15.74
C PRO A 11 -5.35 -0.29 14.25
N PRO A 12 -4.62 0.78 13.91
CA PRO A 12 -4.49 1.22 12.52
C PRO A 12 -3.85 0.11 11.67
N LYS A 13 -4.30 0.00 10.42
CA LYS A 13 -3.71 -0.93 9.45
C LYS A 13 -2.22 -0.59 9.27
N LYS A 14 -1.38 -1.62 9.21
CA LYS A 14 0.06 -1.46 8.92
C LYS A 14 0.21 -0.79 7.56
N LYS A 15 1.08 0.22 7.47
CA LYS A 15 1.45 0.84 6.20
C LYS A 15 2.21 -0.19 5.36
N VAL A 16 1.93 -0.23 4.07
CA VAL A 16 2.67 -1.08 3.13
C VAL A 16 3.99 -0.38 2.83
N THR A 17 5.00 -0.66 3.65
CA THR A 17 6.40 -0.22 3.45
C THR A 17 7.22 -1.33 2.79
N GLY A 18 6.61 -2.05 1.84
CA GLY A 18 7.22 -3.18 1.14
C GLY A 18 8.13 -2.76 0.00
N THR A 19 8.62 -3.74 -0.74
CA THR A 19 9.37 -3.54 -1.99
C THR A 19 8.54 -2.71 -2.98
N LEU A 20 9.16 -1.68 -3.57
CA LEU A 20 8.55 -0.89 -4.63
C LEU A 20 8.43 -1.73 -5.90
N GLU A 21 7.34 -1.51 -6.64
CA GLU A 21 7.20 -2.07 -7.98
C GLU A 21 8.27 -1.47 -8.90
N THR A 22 8.87 -2.29 -9.75
CA THR A 22 9.88 -1.84 -10.72
C THR A 22 9.28 -1.62 -12.11
N GLN A 23 8.02 -1.99 -12.31
CA GLN A 23 7.33 -1.94 -13.60
C GLN A 23 6.16 -0.96 -13.58
N PHE A 24 6.14 -0.04 -14.55
CA PHE A 24 5.14 1.02 -14.63
C PHE A 24 4.51 1.09 -16.03
N THR A 25 3.31 1.67 -16.11
CA THR A 25 2.63 1.96 -17.37
C THR A 25 3.36 3.09 -18.10
N CYS A 26 3.61 2.89 -19.40
CA CYS A 26 4.28 3.89 -20.21
C CYS A 26 3.35 5.10 -20.45
N PRO A 27 3.75 6.34 -20.15
CA PRO A 27 2.90 7.52 -20.34
C PRO A 27 2.75 7.94 -21.80
N PHE A 28 3.49 7.32 -22.73
CA PHE A 28 3.46 7.64 -24.15
C PHE A 28 2.57 6.70 -24.95
N CYS A 29 2.71 5.39 -24.74
CA CYS A 29 1.93 4.38 -25.45
C CYS A 29 0.79 3.78 -24.62
N ASN A 30 0.66 4.17 -23.35
CA ASN A 30 -0.32 3.65 -22.38
C ASN A 30 -0.33 2.12 -22.22
N HIS A 31 0.70 1.42 -22.73
CA HIS A 31 0.84 -0.01 -22.53
C HIS A 31 1.22 -0.29 -21.07
N GLU A 32 0.48 -1.19 -20.44
CA GLU A 32 0.62 -1.49 -19.02
C GLU A 32 1.98 -2.15 -18.74
N LYS A 33 2.59 -1.83 -17.58
CA LYS A 33 3.82 -2.46 -17.07
C LYS A 33 4.96 -2.58 -18.09
N SER A 34 5.09 -1.59 -18.96
CA SER A 34 6.03 -1.62 -20.10
C SER A 34 7.36 -0.95 -19.82
N CYS A 35 7.48 -0.24 -18.70
CA CYS A 35 8.69 0.47 -18.32
C CYS A 35 9.27 -0.19 -17.06
N ASP A 36 10.43 -0.84 -17.20
CA ASP A 36 11.23 -1.32 -16.07
C ASP A 36 12.19 -0.23 -15.57
N VAL A 37 12.30 -0.08 -14.24
CA VAL A 37 13.28 0.78 -13.57
C VAL A 37 14.53 -0.03 -13.25
N LYS A 38 15.66 0.36 -13.85
CA LYS A 38 16.99 -0.12 -13.46
C LYS A 38 17.55 0.83 -12.39
N MET A 39 17.80 0.29 -11.19
CA MET A 39 18.41 1.05 -10.09
C MET A 39 19.88 1.37 -10.37
#